data_AF-A0A349VRB7-F1
#
_entry.id   AF-A0A349VRB7-F1
#
_cell.length_a   1.000
_cell.length_b   1.000
_cell.length_c   1.000
_cell.angle_alpha   90.00
_cell.angle_beta   90.00
_cell.angle_gamma   90.00
#
_symmetry.space_group_name_H-M   'P 1'
#
loop_
_entity.id
_entity.type
_entity.pdbx_description
1 polymer ?
#
loop_
_entity_poly.entity_id
_entity_poly.type
_entity_poly.pdbx_seq_one_letter_code
_entity_poly.pdbx_strand_id
1 'polypeptide(L)'
;MNLAELKTGHSAKILKVGGEGALRQHFLDMGVIPGAELKLEKLAPMGDPMELRIHGYELTLRLDDAKLIDIEEIEEKEPDTSAFAEEKEGKKKKERRIIIAHPGLGEGGKYHVKADEDPLPDGTKLTFALAGNQNSGKTTLFNQLTGSNQHVGNFPGVTVDRKSGVIKNNPNTEITDLPGIYSMSPYTAEEIVSRQFILDEKPKGIINIVDATNIERNLYLTMQLMELNVPMVIALNMMD
;
A
#
# COMPACT_ATOMS: atom_id res chain seq x y z
N MET A 1 -15.04 1.48 26.32
CA MET A 1 -15.06 0.07 25.86
C MET A 1 -13.83 -0.15 25.01
N ASN A 2 -13.43 -1.40 24.76
CA ASN A 2 -12.37 -1.66 23.78
C ASN A 2 -12.97 -1.92 22.38
N LEU A 3 -12.14 -1.87 21.35
CA LEU A 3 -12.58 -2.04 19.97
C LEU A 3 -13.18 -3.42 19.68
N ALA A 4 -12.74 -4.47 20.39
CA ALA A 4 -13.29 -5.82 20.23
C ALA A 4 -14.75 -5.94 20.70
N GLU A 5 -15.24 -4.99 21.49
CA GLU A 5 -16.62 -4.92 21.98
C GLU A 5 -17.55 -4.13 21.03
N LEU A 6 -17.02 -3.50 19.98
CA LEU A 6 -17.80 -2.73 19.02
C LEU A 6 -18.75 -3.65 18.23
N LYS A 7 -19.99 -3.22 18.05
CA LYS A 7 -21.00 -3.98 17.31
C LYS A 7 -20.91 -3.69 15.82
N THR A 8 -21.16 -4.72 15.00
CA THR A 8 -21.20 -4.57 13.54
C THR A 8 -22.17 -3.46 13.13
N GLY A 9 -21.74 -2.64 12.18
CA GLY A 9 -22.46 -1.47 11.69
C GLY A 9 -22.30 -0.20 12.54
N HIS A 10 -21.71 -0.28 13.74
CA HIS A 10 -21.57 0.87 14.62
C HIS A 10 -20.24 1.58 14.41
N SER A 11 -20.22 2.88 14.71
CA SER A 11 -19.04 3.74 14.59
C SER A 11 -18.49 4.09 15.96
N ALA A 12 -17.18 4.28 16.04
CA ALA A 12 -16.52 4.67 17.27
C ALA A 12 -15.32 5.58 16.99
N LYS A 13 -14.98 6.40 17.98
CA LYS A 13 -13.78 7.21 17.99
C LYS A 13 -12.72 6.55 18.85
N ILE A 14 -11.50 6.46 18.32
CA ILE A 14 -10.35 5.93 19.07
C ILE A 14 -9.97 6.93 20.16
N LEU A 15 -9.96 6.49 21.42
CA LEU A 15 -9.49 7.29 22.54
C LEU A 15 -8.01 7.05 22.81
N LYS A 16 -7.60 5.78 22.80
CA LYS A 16 -6.23 5.38 23.14
C LYS A 16 -5.84 4.13 22.37
N VAL A 17 -4.60 4.14 21.91
CA VAL A 17 -3.97 3.01 21.23
C VAL A 17 -2.97 2.39 22.20
N GLY A 18 -3.24 1.17 22.62
CA GLY A 18 -2.38 0.36 23.47
C GLY A 18 -1.27 -0.34 22.69
N GLY A 19 -0.73 -1.40 23.28
CA GLY A 19 0.48 -2.06 22.79
C GLY A 19 1.77 -1.34 23.21
N GLU A 20 2.90 -2.03 23.07
CA GLU A 20 4.24 -1.52 23.38
C GLU A 20 5.18 -1.73 22.20
N GLY A 21 6.17 -0.84 22.05
CA GLY A 21 7.21 -0.94 21.02
C GLY A 21 6.65 -1.07 19.60
N ALA A 22 7.05 -2.14 18.91
CA ALA A 22 6.72 -2.39 17.51
C ALA A 22 5.22 -2.55 17.24
N LEU A 23 4.47 -3.16 18.18
CA LEU A 23 3.03 -3.37 18.02
C LEU A 23 2.27 -2.04 17.99
N ARG A 24 2.59 -1.15 18.93
CA ARG A 24 1.97 0.18 18.97
C ARG A 24 2.31 0.97 17.71
N GLN A 25 3.57 0.93 17.28
CA GLN A 25 3.97 1.60 16.04
C GLN A 25 3.20 1.06 14.84
N HIS A 26 3.03 -0.27 14.75
CA HIS A 26 2.26 -0.90 13.69
C HIS A 26 0.80 -0.44 13.65
N PHE A 27 0.14 -0.26 14.80
CA PHE A 27 -1.21 0.35 14.84
C PHE A 27 -1.22 1.76 14.26
N LEU A 28 -0.28 2.61 14.67
CA LEU A 28 -0.18 3.98 14.17
C LEU A 28 0.07 4.01 12.66
N ASP A 29 0.95 3.12 12.18
CA ASP A 29 1.28 2.96 10.76
C ASP A 29 0.06 2.50 9.93
N MET A 30 -0.85 1.74 10.54
CA MET A 30 -2.13 1.33 9.96
C MET A 30 -3.23 2.39 10.10
N GLY A 31 -2.92 3.59 10.57
CA GLY A 31 -3.88 4.69 10.77
C GLY A 31 -4.76 4.54 12.02
N VAL A 32 -4.49 3.54 12.87
CA VAL A 32 -5.16 3.38 14.16
C VAL A 32 -4.52 4.37 15.13
N ILE A 33 -5.01 5.61 15.15
CA ILE A 33 -4.49 6.72 15.94
C ILE A 33 -5.56 7.33 16.86
N PRO A 34 -5.19 7.88 18.03
CA PRO A 34 -6.14 8.60 18.87
C PRO A 34 -6.84 9.72 18.12
N GLY A 35 -8.16 9.78 18.24
CA GLY A 35 -9.02 10.75 17.57
C GLY A 35 -9.58 10.29 16.22
N ALA A 36 -9.03 9.23 15.61
CA ALA A 36 -9.58 8.69 14.37
C ALA A 36 -10.96 8.05 14.60
N GLU A 37 -11.83 8.20 13.62
CA GLU A 37 -13.15 7.58 13.60
C GLU A 37 -13.09 6.31 12.75
N LEU A 38 -13.71 5.24 13.25
CA LEU A 38 -13.80 3.96 12.59
C LEU A 38 -15.22 3.43 12.63
N LYS A 39 -15.52 2.51 11.70
CA LYS A 39 -16.78 1.76 11.67
C LYS A 39 -16.47 0.28 11.57
N LEU A 40 -17.13 -0.55 12.38
CA LEU A 40 -17.04 -1.99 12.22
C LEU A 40 -17.95 -2.44 11.07
N GLU A 41 -17.36 -2.83 9.94
CA GLU A 41 -18.11 -3.25 8.76
C GLU A 41 -18.64 -4.68 8.94
N LYS A 42 -17.79 -5.59 9.40
CA LYS A 42 -18.17 -6.98 9.68
C LYS A 42 -17.15 -7.69 10.57
N LEU A 43 -17.62 -8.78 11.16
CA LEU A 43 -16.78 -9.80 11.80
C LEU A 43 -16.66 -10.99 10.87
N ALA A 44 -15.50 -11.64 10.83
CA ALA A 44 -15.35 -12.91 10.14
C ALA A 44 -16.35 -13.94 10.70
N PRO A 45 -16.72 -14.99 9.94
CA PRO A 45 -17.74 -15.97 10.36
C PRO A 45 -17.47 -16.65 11.70
N MET A 46 -16.19 -16.77 12.09
CA MET A 46 -15.74 -17.36 13.35
C MET A 46 -15.46 -16.33 14.45
N GLY A 47 -15.79 -15.06 14.22
CA GLY A 47 -15.58 -13.94 15.14
C GLY A 47 -14.22 -13.24 15.00
N ASP A 48 -13.23 -13.84 14.34
CA ASP A 48 -11.88 -13.28 14.15
C ASP A 48 -11.40 -13.53 12.70
N PRO A 49 -10.80 -12.54 11.99
CA PRO A 49 -10.59 -11.13 12.38
C PRO A 49 -11.80 -10.21 12.20
N MET A 50 -11.67 -8.98 12.71
CA MET A 50 -12.60 -7.87 12.50
C MET A 50 -12.23 -7.10 11.22
N GLU A 51 -13.22 -6.67 10.44
CA GLU A 51 -13.02 -5.77 9.30
C GLU A 51 -13.62 -4.39 9.59
N LEU A 52 -12.75 -3.38 9.62
CA LEU A 52 -13.04 -2.02 10.03
C LEU A 52 -12.88 -1.09 8.83
N ARG A 53 -13.68 -0.03 8.76
CA ARG A 53 -13.43 1.11 7.89
C ARG A 53 -12.84 2.25 8.71
N ILE A 54 -11.67 2.74 8.33
CA ILE A 54 -10.96 3.85 8.97
C ILE A 54 -10.29 4.70 7.90
N HIS A 55 -10.34 6.04 8.00
CA HIS A 55 -9.78 6.96 7.01
C HIS A 55 -10.16 6.64 5.53
N GLY A 56 -11.37 6.12 5.31
CA GLY A 56 -11.88 5.79 3.96
C GLY A 56 -11.46 4.42 3.40
N TYR A 57 -10.61 3.66 4.08
CA TYR A 57 -10.19 2.32 3.63
C TYR A 57 -10.59 1.21 4.61
N GLU A 58 -10.54 -0.02 4.13
CA GLU A 58 -10.80 -1.23 4.92
C GLU A 58 -9.52 -1.75 5.57
N LEU A 59 -9.59 -2.02 6.87
CA LEU A 59 -8.53 -2.55 7.71
C LEU A 59 -9.01 -3.82 8.40
N THR A 60 -8.26 -4.91 8.25
CA THR A 60 -8.51 -6.15 8.98
C THR A 60 -7.65 -6.18 10.25
N LEU A 61 -8.25 -6.40 11.41
CA LEU A 61 -7.58 -6.43 12.70
C LEU A 61 -8.00 -7.66 13.49
N ARG A 62 -7.04 -8.37 14.10
CA ARG A 62 -7.37 -9.51 14.98
C ARG A 62 -8.04 -9.03 16.26
N LEU A 63 -8.91 -9.87 16.83
CA LEU A 63 -9.59 -9.56 18.08
C LEU A 63 -8.63 -9.27 19.23
N ASP A 64 -7.52 -10.00 19.32
CA ASP A 64 -6.54 -9.78 20.40
C ASP A 64 -5.85 -8.42 20.30
N ASP A 65 -5.62 -7.94 19.07
CA ASP A 65 -5.10 -6.60 18.81
C ASP A 65 -6.16 -5.53 19.10
N ALA A 66 -7.41 -5.78 18.71
CA ALA A 66 -8.55 -4.88 18.95
C ALA A 66 -8.81 -4.64 20.45
N LYS A 67 -8.57 -5.63 21.31
CA LYS A 67 -8.67 -5.46 22.78
C LYS A 67 -7.72 -4.40 23.34
N LEU A 68 -6.65 -4.08 22.62
CA LEU A 68 -5.65 -3.08 23.04
C LEU A 68 -6.04 -1.64 22.67
N ILE A 69 -7.16 -1.44 21.97
CA ILE A 69 -7.59 -0.13 21.48
C ILE A 69 -8.82 0.30 22.25
N ASP A 70 -8.71 1.38 23.02
CA ASP A 70 -9.83 1.97 23.75
C ASP A 70 -10.61 2.90 22.83
N ILE A 71 -11.93 2.77 22.85
CA ILE A 71 -12.83 3.53 22.00
C ILE A 71 -14.00 4.12 22.79
N GLU A 72 -14.59 5.15 22.20
CA GLU A 72 -15.89 5.73 22.55
C GLU A 72 -16.83 5.53 21.37
N GLU A 73 -17.93 4.81 21.58
CA GLU A 73 -18.96 4.64 20.55
C GLU A 73 -19.59 6.01 20.25
N ILE A 74 -19.76 6.31 18.97
CA ILE A 74 -20.36 7.56 18.51
C ILE A 74 -21.68 7.25 17.79
N GLU A 75 -22.71 8.05 18.06
CA GLU A 75 -23.92 8.00 17.26
C GLU A 75 -23.56 8.39 15.82
N GLU A 76 -24.07 7.64 14.84
CA GLU A 76 -23.92 8.02 13.43
C GLU A 76 -24.48 9.43 13.27
N LYS A 77 -23.61 10.42 13.06
CA LYS A 77 -24.06 11.64 12.39
C LYS A 77 -24.53 11.19 11.03
N GLU A 78 -25.77 11.54 10.69
CA GLU A 78 -26.21 11.48 9.29
C GLU A 78 -25.07 12.07 8.45
N PRO A 79 -24.63 11.38 7.39
CA PRO A 79 -23.52 11.87 6.59
C PRO A 79 -23.84 13.31 6.20
N ASP A 80 -22.89 14.22 6.42
CA ASP A 80 -23.03 15.60 5.99
C ASP A 80 -23.17 15.56 4.45
N THR A 81 -24.42 15.61 4.00
CA THR A 81 -24.81 15.44 2.60
C THR A 81 -24.33 16.60 1.73
N SER A 82 -23.62 17.58 2.30
CA SER A 82 -22.98 18.67 1.57
C SER A 82 -21.61 18.35 0.96
N ALA A 83 -21.04 17.16 1.17
CA ALA A 83 -19.73 16.79 0.59
C ALA A 83 -19.75 15.64 -0.43
N PHE A 84 -20.82 14.85 -0.51
CA PHE A 84 -20.94 13.73 -1.47
C PHE A 84 -22.37 13.57 -1.98
N ALA A 85 -22.93 14.63 -2.55
CA ALA A 85 -24.11 14.53 -3.40
C ALA A 85 -23.70 14.84 -4.83
N GLU A 86 -23.28 13.82 -5.57
CA GLU A 86 -23.53 13.71 -7.02
C GLU A 86 -23.15 12.31 -7.55
N GLU A 87 -24.12 11.41 -7.54
CA GLU A 87 -24.26 10.27 -8.44
C GLU A 87 -25.78 10.07 -8.56
N LYS A 88 -26.46 9.98 -9.71
CA LYS A 88 -26.12 9.51 -11.06
C LYS A 88 -27.22 10.00 -12.00
N GLU A 89 -26.87 10.43 -13.21
CA GLU A 89 -27.65 10.09 -14.41
C GLU A 89 -26.80 10.30 -15.67
N GLY A 90 -26.49 9.23 -16.41
CA GLY A 90 -25.69 9.39 -17.62
C GLY A 90 -25.24 8.11 -18.32
N LYS A 91 -26.15 7.53 -19.11
CA LYS A 91 -25.93 6.72 -20.34
C LYS A 91 -24.54 6.08 -20.54
N LYS A 92 -24.54 4.73 -20.61
CA LYS A 92 -23.47 3.89 -21.18
C LYS A 92 -22.92 4.50 -22.49
N LYS A 93 -21.77 5.17 -22.42
CA LYS A 93 -20.89 5.39 -23.56
C LYS A 93 -19.70 4.46 -23.40
N LYS A 94 -19.39 3.70 -24.45
CA LYS A 94 -18.11 2.98 -24.56
C LYS A 94 -17.00 4.02 -24.54
N GLU A 95 -16.41 4.26 -23.38
CA GLU A 95 -15.26 5.12 -23.25
C GLU A 95 -14.08 4.48 -23.96
N ARG A 96 -13.64 5.14 -25.04
CA ARG A 96 -12.33 4.86 -25.61
C ARG A 96 -11.32 5.27 -24.55
N ARG A 97 -10.51 4.31 -24.05
CA ARG A 97 -9.32 4.62 -23.25
C ARG A 97 -8.55 5.73 -23.96
N ILE A 98 -8.58 6.93 -23.41
CA ILE A 98 -7.76 8.04 -23.88
C ILE A 98 -6.34 7.66 -23.47
N ILE A 99 -5.52 7.28 -24.44
CA ILE A 99 -4.09 7.12 -24.22
C ILE A 99 -3.55 8.54 -24.03
N ILE A 100 -3.46 8.98 -22.78
CA ILE A 100 -2.77 10.23 -22.43
C ILE A 100 -1.28 9.94 -22.65
N ALA A 101 -0.63 10.75 -23.49
CA ALA A 101 0.81 10.64 -23.69
C ALA A 101 1.53 10.88 -22.35
N HIS A 102 2.49 10.01 -22.02
CA HIS A 102 3.29 10.15 -20.80
C HIS A 102 4.01 11.51 -20.83
N PRO A 103 3.85 12.37 -19.79
CA PRO A 103 4.38 13.73 -19.83
C PRO A 103 5.91 13.81 -19.77
N GLY A 104 6.63 12.70 -19.50
CA GLY A 104 8.10 12.67 -19.42
C GLY A 104 8.68 13.50 -18.27
N LEU A 105 7.87 13.90 -17.29
CA LEU A 105 8.32 14.66 -16.13
C LEU A 105 9.21 13.76 -15.25
N GLY A 106 10.51 14.06 -15.20
CA GLY A 106 11.51 13.28 -14.47
C GLY A 106 12.39 12.41 -15.38
N GLU A 107 11.99 12.17 -16.61
CA GLU A 107 12.79 11.48 -17.63
C GLU A 107 13.60 12.53 -18.42
N GLY A 108 14.72 12.98 -17.83
CA GLY A 108 15.67 13.93 -18.47
C GLY A 108 15.16 15.37 -18.69
N GLY A 109 14.17 15.83 -17.90
CA GLY A 109 13.51 17.15 -18.03
C GLY A 109 13.98 18.22 -17.02
N LYS A 110 13.25 19.37 -16.97
CA LYS A 110 13.56 20.61 -16.19
C LYS A 110 13.96 20.48 -14.71
N TYR A 111 13.73 19.32 -14.08
CA TYR A 111 14.03 19.04 -12.67
C TYR A 111 15.13 17.98 -12.49
N HIS A 112 15.68 17.45 -13.58
CA HIS A 112 16.80 16.52 -13.59
C HIS A 112 17.98 17.20 -14.27
N VAL A 113 18.97 17.61 -13.48
CA VAL A 113 20.18 18.25 -14.01
C VAL A 113 21.09 17.15 -14.52
N LYS A 114 21.32 17.08 -15.84
CA LYS A 114 22.17 16.05 -16.45
C LYS A 114 23.58 15.94 -15.84
N ALA A 115 24.09 17.03 -15.26
CA ALA A 115 25.39 17.05 -14.60
C ALA A 115 25.42 16.24 -13.29
N ASP A 116 24.26 16.02 -12.67
CA ASP A 116 24.12 15.27 -11.42
C ASP A 116 23.65 13.82 -11.67
N GLU A 117 23.58 13.39 -12.94
CA GLU A 117 23.24 12.01 -13.28
C GLU A 117 24.37 11.06 -12.86
N ASP A 118 24.03 9.96 -12.21
CA ASP A 118 24.91 8.83 -11.93
C ASP A 118 24.45 7.61 -12.76
N PRO A 119 24.75 7.59 -14.07
CA PRO A 119 24.25 6.55 -14.96
C PRO A 119 24.91 5.20 -14.64
N LEU A 120 24.11 4.15 -14.64
CA LEU A 120 24.62 2.79 -14.51
C LEU A 120 25.49 2.42 -15.72
N PRO A 121 26.55 1.60 -15.54
CA PRO A 121 27.36 1.12 -16.65
C PRO A 121 26.51 0.39 -17.71
N ASP A 122 26.90 0.53 -18.98
CA ASP A 122 26.22 -0.15 -20.09
C ASP A 122 26.17 -1.66 -19.87
N GLY A 123 25.01 -2.26 -20.16
CA GLY A 123 24.78 -3.69 -19.98
C GLY A 123 24.49 -4.13 -18.54
N THR A 124 24.51 -3.21 -17.56
CA THR A 124 24.08 -3.51 -16.18
C THR A 124 22.65 -4.04 -16.18
N LYS A 125 22.44 -5.21 -15.59
CA LYS A 125 21.09 -5.75 -15.38
C LYS A 125 20.33 -4.86 -14.42
N LEU A 126 19.17 -4.37 -14.84
CA LEU A 126 18.30 -3.56 -14.00
C LEU A 126 17.47 -4.45 -13.08
N THR A 127 17.40 -4.11 -11.80
CA THR A 127 16.58 -4.79 -10.81
C THR A 127 15.61 -3.80 -10.17
N PHE A 128 14.33 -4.12 -10.20
CA PHE A 128 13.28 -3.30 -9.59
C PHE A 128 12.57 -4.05 -8.47
N ALA A 129 12.31 -3.34 -7.37
CA ALA A 129 11.36 -3.78 -6.36
C ALA A 129 10.01 -3.14 -6.63
N LEU A 130 8.95 -3.96 -6.70
CA LEU A 130 7.58 -3.47 -6.74
C LEU A 130 7.06 -3.42 -5.30
N ALA A 131 6.88 -2.21 -4.77
CA ALA A 131 6.41 -1.94 -3.42
C ALA A 131 5.05 -1.24 -3.45
N GLY A 132 4.35 -1.24 -2.32
CA GLY A 132 3.05 -0.57 -2.19
C GLY A 132 2.19 -1.22 -1.12
N ASN A 133 1.10 -0.54 -0.76
CA ASN A 133 0.15 -1.08 0.20
C ASN A 133 -0.55 -2.34 -0.29
N GLN A 134 -1.11 -3.09 0.65
CA GLN A 134 -2.02 -4.17 0.31
C GLN A 134 -3.19 -3.63 -0.54
N ASN A 135 -3.61 -4.42 -1.52
CA ASN A 135 -4.70 -4.11 -2.45
C ASN A 135 -4.50 -2.88 -3.36
N SER A 136 -3.30 -2.30 -3.46
CA SER A 136 -3.04 -1.14 -4.36
C SER A 136 -2.98 -1.47 -5.86
N GLY A 137 -3.20 -2.74 -6.25
CA GLY A 137 -3.10 -3.21 -7.65
C GLY A 137 -1.71 -3.68 -8.08
N LYS A 138 -0.81 -3.90 -7.12
CA LYS A 138 0.57 -4.38 -7.29
C LYS A 138 0.71 -5.66 -8.12
N THR A 139 -0.02 -6.72 -7.76
CA THR A 139 -0.03 -7.98 -8.50
C THR A 139 -0.52 -7.81 -9.94
N THR A 140 -1.46 -6.89 -10.17
CA THR A 140 -1.99 -6.59 -11.51
C THR A 140 -0.92 -5.98 -12.40
N LEU A 141 -0.18 -4.96 -11.90
CA LEU A 141 0.90 -4.35 -12.66
C LEU A 141 2.04 -5.34 -12.90
N PHE A 142 2.43 -6.13 -11.89
CA PHE A 142 3.45 -7.17 -12.01
C PHE A 142 3.12 -8.13 -13.17
N ASN A 143 1.92 -8.69 -13.19
CA ASN A 143 1.48 -9.61 -14.23
C ASN A 143 1.45 -8.98 -15.62
N GLN A 144 1.09 -7.69 -15.72
CA GLN A 144 1.14 -6.96 -17.00
C GLN A 144 2.58 -6.84 -17.51
N LEU A 145 3.53 -6.49 -16.63
CA LEU A 145 4.94 -6.31 -16.97
C LEU A 145 5.65 -7.64 -17.31
N THR A 146 5.38 -8.73 -16.59
CA THR A 146 6.14 -10.00 -16.73
C THR A 146 5.42 -11.06 -17.57
N GLY A 147 4.07 -11.10 -17.53
CA GLY A 147 3.28 -12.14 -18.18
C GLY A 147 3.62 -13.54 -17.67
N SER A 148 3.98 -14.45 -18.58
CA SER A 148 4.34 -15.83 -18.22
C SER A 148 5.77 -15.98 -17.71
N ASN A 149 6.62 -14.95 -17.84
CA ASN A 149 8.04 -15.02 -17.47
C ASN A 149 8.26 -14.70 -15.99
N GLN A 150 7.49 -15.35 -15.12
CA GLN A 150 7.53 -15.17 -13.67
C GLN A 150 7.89 -16.48 -12.97
N HIS A 151 8.67 -16.37 -11.91
CA HIS A 151 9.03 -17.43 -11.00
C HIS A 151 8.42 -17.13 -9.63
N VAL A 152 7.82 -18.15 -9.00
CA VAL A 152 7.29 -18.07 -7.64
C VAL A 152 8.10 -18.99 -6.74
N GLY A 153 8.62 -18.44 -5.65
CA GLY A 153 9.29 -19.19 -4.58
C GLY A 153 8.98 -18.55 -3.24
N ASN A 154 9.83 -18.79 -2.24
CA ASN A 154 9.73 -18.12 -0.94
C ASN A 154 10.97 -17.25 -0.70
N PHE A 155 10.81 -16.21 0.11
CA PHE A 155 11.96 -15.49 0.64
C PHE A 155 12.77 -16.40 1.61
N PRO A 156 14.10 -16.22 1.69
CA PRO A 156 14.94 -17.07 2.53
C PRO A 156 14.49 -17.05 4.01
N GLY A 157 14.28 -18.23 4.59
CA GLY A 157 13.99 -18.38 6.02
C GLY A 157 12.57 -18.05 6.46
N VAL A 158 11.65 -17.77 5.53
CA VAL A 158 10.25 -17.41 5.83
C VAL A 158 9.27 -18.10 4.88
N THR A 159 7.99 -18.14 5.25
CA THR A 159 6.89 -18.67 4.40
C THR A 159 6.26 -17.60 3.50
N VAL A 160 6.93 -16.45 3.34
CA VAL A 160 6.42 -15.34 2.53
C VAL A 160 6.78 -15.60 1.06
N ASP A 161 5.77 -15.58 0.20
CA ASP A 161 5.93 -15.78 -1.24
C ASP A 161 6.82 -14.68 -1.85
N ARG A 162 7.78 -15.10 -2.68
CA ARG A 162 8.59 -14.24 -3.55
C ARG A 162 8.21 -14.48 -5.00
N LYS A 163 7.73 -13.44 -5.68
CA LYS A 163 7.50 -13.48 -7.12
C LYS A 163 8.51 -12.59 -7.81
N SER A 164 9.28 -13.14 -8.74
CA SER A 164 10.17 -12.35 -9.59
C SER A 164 9.98 -12.71 -11.04
N GLY A 165 10.31 -11.79 -11.95
CA GLY A 165 10.13 -12.03 -13.37
C GLY A 165 10.87 -11.01 -14.21
N VAL A 166 11.11 -11.40 -15.46
CA VAL A 166 11.74 -10.52 -16.45
C VAL A 166 10.67 -9.67 -17.11
N ILE A 167 10.92 -8.37 -17.28
CA ILE A 167 9.97 -7.48 -17.96
C ILE A 167 9.89 -7.83 -19.45
N LYS A 168 8.67 -7.95 -19.98
CA LYS A 168 8.42 -8.20 -21.40
C LYS A 168 9.12 -7.16 -22.27
N ASN A 169 9.74 -7.62 -23.35
CA ASN A 169 10.51 -6.78 -24.28
C ASN A 169 11.72 -6.06 -23.65
N ASN A 170 12.07 -6.38 -22.39
CA ASN A 170 13.27 -5.86 -21.73
C ASN A 170 13.98 -6.98 -20.94
N PRO A 171 14.70 -7.89 -21.63
CA PRO A 171 15.23 -9.12 -21.05
C PRO A 171 16.34 -8.89 -20.00
N ASN A 172 17.00 -7.73 -20.02
CA ASN A 172 18.02 -7.34 -19.04
C ASN A 172 17.44 -6.59 -17.83
N THR A 173 16.13 -6.72 -17.60
CA THR A 173 15.44 -6.07 -16.48
C THR A 173 14.58 -7.08 -15.73
N GLU A 174 14.85 -7.22 -14.44
CA GLU A 174 14.09 -8.06 -13.53
C GLU A 174 13.29 -7.22 -12.53
N ILE A 175 12.08 -7.65 -12.24
CA ILE A 175 11.21 -7.05 -11.24
C ILE A 175 10.85 -8.11 -10.19
N THR A 176 10.91 -7.74 -8.91
CA THR A 176 10.48 -8.57 -7.79
C THR A 176 9.27 -7.93 -7.14
N ASP A 177 8.17 -8.67 -7.03
CA ASP A 177 6.97 -8.27 -6.29
C ASP A 177 7.21 -8.47 -4.79
N LEU A 178 7.19 -7.38 -4.03
CA LEU A 178 7.25 -7.43 -2.58
C LEU A 178 5.86 -7.66 -1.99
N PRO A 179 5.75 -8.26 -0.80
CA PRO A 179 4.51 -8.26 -0.05
C PRO A 179 3.87 -6.87 0.05
N GLY A 180 2.54 -6.82 0.08
CA GLY A 180 1.82 -5.56 0.35
C GLY A 180 1.96 -5.20 1.82
N ILE A 181 2.56 -4.05 2.11
CA ILE A 181 2.87 -3.61 3.47
C ILE A 181 2.35 -2.20 3.72
N TYR A 182 2.08 -1.85 4.98
CA TYR A 182 1.65 -0.49 5.34
C TYR A 182 2.81 0.41 5.73
N SER A 183 3.89 -0.19 6.23
CA SER A 183 5.09 0.51 6.63
C SER A 183 6.33 -0.36 6.47
N MET A 184 7.49 0.26 6.65
CA MET A 184 8.80 -0.38 6.77
C MET A 184 9.11 -0.80 8.22
N SER A 185 8.16 -0.66 9.16
CA SER A 185 8.30 -1.09 10.54
C SER A 185 8.34 -2.63 10.61
N PRO A 186 9.25 -3.25 11.38
CA PRO A 186 9.44 -4.69 11.36
C PRO A 186 8.48 -5.42 12.31
N TYR A 187 7.16 -5.38 12.05
CA TYR A 187 6.18 -6.06 12.90
C TYR A 187 5.70 -7.39 12.30
N THR A 188 5.32 -7.41 11.04
CA THR A 188 4.91 -8.62 10.31
C THR A 188 6.08 -9.24 9.54
N ALA A 189 5.98 -10.54 9.20
CA ALA A 189 6.98 -11.21 8.39
C ALA A 189 7.12 -10.55 7.01
N GLU A 190 6.00 -10.12 6.43
CA GLU A 190 5.89 -9.40 5.18
C GLU A 190 6.65 -8.07 5.21
N GLU A 191 6.49 -7.29 6.29
CA GLU A 191 7.20 -6.02 6.50
C GLU A 191 8.70 -6.24 6.67
N ILE A 192 9.10 -7.21 7.50
CA ILE A 192 10.50 -7.56 7.73
C ILE A 192 11.18 -7.95 6.41
N VAL A 193 10.54 -8.83 5.64
CA VAL A 193 11.07 -9.34 4.36
C VAL A 193 11.19 -8.24 3.33
N SER A 194 10.17 -7.41 3.18
CA SER A 194 10.19 -6.29 2.22
C SER A 194 11.30 -5.30 2.56
N ARG A 195 11.46 -4.97 3.84
CA ARG A 195 12.53 -4.12 4.32
C ARG A 195 13.91 -4.73 4.06
N GLN A 196 14.11 -5.98 4.46
CA GLN A 196 15.41 -6.64 4.33
C GLN A 196 15.79 -6.80 2.86
N PHE A 197 14.83 -7.13 2.00
CA PHE A 197 15.07 -7.21 0.56
C PHE A 197 15.62 -5.88 0.01
N ILE A 198 14.98 -4.75 0.30
CA ILE A 198 15.44 -3.46 -0.24
C ILE A 198 16.84 -3.09 0.30
N LEU A 199 17.10 -3.36 1.59
CA LEU A 199 18.38 -3.03 2.22
C LEU A 199 19.55 -3.92 1.78
N ASP A 200 19.31 -5.21 1.62
CA ASP A 200 20.34 -6.20 1.31
C ASP A 200 20.56 -6.36 -0.20
N GLU A 201 19.47 -6.55 -0.96
CA GLU A 201 19.55 -6.80 -2.40
C GLU A 201 19.80 -5.50 -3.18
N LYS A 202 19.50 -4.34 -2.57
CA LYS A 202 19.72 -2.99 -3.13
C LYS A 202 19.25 -2.89 -4.58
N PRO A 203 17.94 -3.04 -4.84
CA PRO A 203 17.40 -2.91 -6.18
C PRO A 203 17.80 -1.56 -6.79
N LYS A 204 18.00 -1.54 -8.11
CA LYS A 204 18.36 -0.31 -8.84
C LYS A 204 17.23 0.72 -8.87
N GLY A 205 16.00 0.28 -8.66
CA GLY A 205 14.89 1.19 -8.42
C GLY A 205 13.72 0.55 -7.69
N ILE A 206 12.88 1.40 -7.12
CA ILE A 206 11.60 1.02 -6.53
C ILE A 206 10.49 1.56 -7.43
N ILE A 207 9.58 0.67 -7.81
CA ILE A 207 8.28 1.05 -8.38
C ILE A 207 7.30 1.00 -7.22
N ASN A 208 6.91 2.16 -6.70
CA ASN A 208 5.98 2.27 -5.60
C ASN A 208 4.56 2.49 -6.13
N ILE A 209 3.68 1.51 -5.93
CA ILE A 209 2.28 1.63 -6.35
C ILE A 209 1.47 2.32 -5.27
N VAL A 210 0.85 3.43 -5.67
CA VAL A 210 -0.02 4.25 -4.83
C VAL A 210 -1.45 4.15 -5.38
N ASP A 211 -2.39 3.73 -4.54
CA ASP A 211 -3.82 3.80 -4.85
C ASP A 211 -4.32 5.25 -4.71
N ALA A 212 -4.82 5.82 -5.82
CA ALA A 212 -5.29 7.20 -5.87
C ALA A 212 -6.56 7.44 -5.03
N THR A 213 -7.37 6.41 -4.81
CA THR A 213 -8.60 6.51 -3.99
C THR A 213 -8.27 6.66 -2.50
N ASN A 214 -7.10 6.20 -2.07
CA ASN A 214 -6.62 6.22 -0.67
C ASN A 214 -5.22 6.83 -0.57
N ILE A 215 -5.00 7.99 -1.21
CA ILE A 215 -3.67 8.55 -1.42
C ILE A 215 -2.92 8.87 -0.12
N GLU A 216 -3.58 9.51 0.86
CA GLU A 216 -2.96 9.96 2.11
C GLU A 216 -2.26 8.80 2.84
N ARG A 217 -2.96 7.68 2.95
CA ARG A 217 -2.44 6.45 3.55
C ARG A 217 -1.26 5.87 2.76
N ASN A 218 -1.38 5.78 1.44
CA ASN A 218 -0.32 5.23 0.59
C ASN A 218 0.95 6.08 0.62
N LEU A 219 0.81 7.40 0.82
CA LEU A 219 1.94 8.31 0.95
C LEU A 219 2.76 8.09 2.23
N TYR A 220 2.21 7.45 3.26
CA TYR A 220 2.98 7.11 4.46
C TYR A 220 4.13 6.12 4.15
N LEU A 221 3.82 4.99 3.50
CA LEU A 221 4.84 4.04 3.04
C LEU A 221 5.80 4.72 2.05
N THR A 222 5.26 5.57 1.18
CA THR A 222 6.06 6.30 0.18
C THR A 222 7.16 7.12 0.83
N MET A 223 6.85 7.86 1.88
CA MET A 223 7.84 8.65 2.63
C MET A 223 8.94 7.78 3.22
N GLN A 224 8.59 6.65 3.84
CA GLN A 224 9.58 5.72 4.40
C GLN A 224 10.49 5.09 3.34
N LEU A 225 9.92 4.74 2.18
CA LEU A 225 10.70 4.22 1.05
C LEU A 225 11.65 5.28 0.47
N MET A 226 11.27 6.57 0.49
CA MET A 226 12.13 7.67 0.03
C MET A 226 13.38 7.83 0.91
N GLU A 227 13.28 7.53 2.21
CA GLU A 227 14.42 7.61 3.14
C GLU A 227 15.49 6.52 2.89
N LEU A 228 15.17 5.48 2.12
CA LEU A 228 16.10 4.40 1.79
C LEU A 228 17.16 4.80 0.75
N ASN A 229 17.06 5.99 0.16
CA ASN A 229 17.96 6.50 -0.88
C ASN A 229 18.10 5.54 -2.08
N VAL A 230 17.03 4.82 -2.41
CA VAL A 230 16.92 4.04 -3.65
C VAL A 230 16.09 4.85 -4.64
N PRO A 231 16.52 5.01 -5.91
CA PRO A 231 15.73 5.70 -6.92
C PRO A 231 14.31 5.13 -7.00
N MET A 232 13.30 5.99 -6.95
CA MET A 232 11.90 5.56 -6.89
C MET A 232 11.06 6.26 -7.95
N VAL A 233 10.14 5.50 -8.54
CA VAL A 233 9.03 6.04 -9.32
C VAL A 233 7.70 5.70 -8.63
N ILE A 234 6.79 6.66 -8.60
CA ILE A 234 5.42 6.44 -8.12
C ILE A 234 4.54 6.03 -9.31
N ALA A 235 3.97 4.84 -9.21
CA ALA A 235 2.93 4.37 -10.12
C ALA A 235 1.57 4.64 -9.47
N LEU A 236 0.95 5.78 -9.82
CA LEU A 236 -0.37 6.15 -9.33
C LEU A 236 -1.44 5.31 -10.05
N ASN A 237 -2.13 4.45 -9.31
CA ASN A 237 -3.10 3.47 -9.81
C ASN A 237 -4.53 3.82 -9.36
N MET A 238 -5.54 3.16 -9.94
CA MET A 238 -6.97 3.38 -9.66
C MET A 238 -7.41 4.83 -9.89
N MET A 239 -7.03 5.36 -11.06
CA MET A 239 -7.32 6.74 -11.50
C MET A 239 -8.61 6.84 -12.33
N ASP A 240 -9.19 5.71 -12.73
CA ASP A 240 -10.43 5.58 -13.51
C ASP A 240 -11.69 5.70 -12.64
#